data_AF-A0A7X5FQH0-F1
#
_entry.id   AF-A0A7X5FQH0-F1
#
_cell.length_a   1.000
_cell.length_b   1.000
_cell.length_c   1.000
_cell.angle_alpha   90.00
_cell.angle_beta   90.00
_cell.angle_gamma   90.00
#
_symmetry.space_group_name_H-M   'P 1'
#
loop_
_entity.id
_entity.type
_entity.pdbx_description
1 polymer ?
#
loop_
_entity_poly.entity_id
_entity_poly.type
_entity_poly.pdbx_seq_one_letter_code
_entity_poly.pdbx_strand_id
1 'polypeptide(L)'
;MITILLALIIFLQFIEYIVIFDIILSWLSLVGLKFRPKFMADILNPIYSGVQKYIPTRFGAFDFTPIIIILLLAFIRGLIVMSVPEVQVTLNQLLNQ
;
A
#
# COMPACT_ATOMS: atom_id res chain seq x y z
N MET A 1 -17.61 -11.71 -11.81
CA MET A 1 -16.46 -12.28 -11.08
C MET A 1 -15.20 -11.46 -11.32
N ILE A 2 -14.77 -11.27 -12.58
CA ILE A 2 -13.58 -10.45 -12.93
C ILE A 2 -13.67 -9.00 -12.42
N THR A 3 -14.83 -8.37 -12.52
CA THR A 3 -15.07 -7.00 -12.03
C THR A 3 -14.76 -6.83 -10.54
N ILE A 4 -15.06 -7.84 -9.71
CA ILE A 4 -14.76 -7.83 -8.27
C ILE A 4 -13.25 -7.90 -8.04
N LEU A 5 -12.54 -8.73 -8.82
CA LEU A 5 -11.08 -8.83 -8.76
C LEU A 5 -10.41 -7.51 -9.18
N LEU A 6 -10.93 -6.85 -10.22
CA LEU A 6 -10.44 -5.55 -10.65
C LEU A 6 -10.67 -4.48 -9.57
N ALA A 7 -11.86 -4.43 -8.98
CA ALA A 7 -12.16 -3.53 -7.87
C ALA A 7 -11.21 -3.75 -6.68
N LEU A 8 -10.91 -5.01 -6.36
CA LEU A 8 -9.95 -5.37 -5.32
C LEU A 8 -8.53 -4.90 -5.67
N ILE A 9 -8.06 -5.12 -6.90
CA ILE A 9 -6.72 -4.70 -7.34
C ILE A 9 -6.59 -3.18 -7.27
N ILE A 10 -7.60 -2.45 -7.77
CA ILE A 10 -7.63 -0.98 -7.72
C ILE A 10 -7.64 -0.51 -6.27
N PHE A 11 -8.42 -1.14 -5.40
CA PHE A 11 -8.43 -0.83 -3.97
C PHE A 11 -7.06 -1.04 -3.32
N LEU A 12 -6.41 -2.17 -3.58
CA LEU A 12 -5.05 -2.46 -3.08
C LEU A 12 -4.02 -1.45 -3.60
N GLN A 13 -4.13 -1.02 -4.85
CA GLN A 13 -3.27 0.00 -5.43
C GLN A 13 -3.52 1.38 -4.83
N PHE A 14 -4.78 1.71 -4.52
CA PHE A 14 -5.13 2.94 -3.83
C PHE A 14 -4.52 3.01 -2.42
N ILE A 15 -4.58 1.90 -1.66
CA ILE A 15 -3.91 1.83 -0.34
C ILE A 15 -2.39 2.02 -0.48
N GLU A 16 -1.76 1.45 -1.49
CA GLU A 16 -0.32 1.65 -1.73
C GLU A 16 0.01 3.13 -1.98
N TYR A 17 -0.78 3.85 -2.77
CA TYR A 17 -0.57 5.29 -2.96
C TYR A 17 -0.73 6.08 -1.65
N ILE A 18 -1.67 5.71 -0.78
CA ILE A 18 -1.80 6.31 0.56
C ILE A 18 -0.54 6.05 1.40
N VAL A 19 0.02 4.84 1.33
CA VAL A 19 1.27 4.51 2.04
C VAL A 19 2.44 5.32 1.49
N ILE A 20 2.57 5.46 0.17
CA ILE A 20 3.59 6.30 -0.46
C ILE A 20 3.43 7.76 0.00
N PHE A 21 2.20 8.26 0.08
CA PHE A 21 1.92 9.60 0.58
C PHE A 21 2.34 9.74 2.05
N ASP A 22 2.07 8.76 2.92
CA ASP A 22 2.53 8.76 4.32
C ASP A 22 4.07 8.77 4.42
N ILE A 23 4.79 8.08 3.51
CA ILE A 23 6.25 8.14 3.42
C ILE A 23 6.72 9.55 3.05
N ILE A 24 6.13 10.17 2.03
CA ILE A 24 6.49 11.53 1.62
C ILE A 24 6.22 12.51 2.77
N LEU A 25 5.08 12.38 3.45
CA LEU A 25 4.77 13.19 4.63
C LEU A 25 5.75 12.96 5.78
N SER A 26 6.24 11.73 5.96
CA SER A 26 7.25 11.43 6.97
C SER A 26 8.55 12.19 6.73
N TRP A 27 8.91 12.50 5.47
CA TRP A 27 10.09 13.32 5.16
C TRP A 27 9.93 14.78 5.57
N LEU A 28 8.70 15.27 5.67
CA LEU A 28 8.43 16.60 6.21
C LEU A 28 8.92 16.73 7.66
N SER A 29 8.95 15.61 8.40
CA SER A 29 9.53 15.59 9.75
C SER A 29 11.04 15.82 9.76
N LEU A 30 11.77 15.51 8.67
CA LEU A 30 13.21 15.74 8.55
C LEU A 30 13.57 17.22 8.51
N VAL A 31 12.66 18.06 8.00
CA VAL A 31 12.79 19.52 7.99
C VAL A 31 12.13 20.18 9.22
N GLY A 32 11.74 19.39 10.22
CA GLY A 32 11.18 19.87 11.49
C GLY A 32 9.65 20.03 11.51
N LEU A 33 8.95 19.76 10.41
CA LEU A 33 7.50 19.86 10.32
C LEU A 33 6.84 18.50 10.56
N LYS A 34 6.30 18.29 11.76
CA LYS A 34 5.56 17.06 12.10
C LYS A 34 4.11 17.17 11.64
N PHE A 35 3.86 16.81 10.38
CA PHE A 35 2.52 16.77 9.83
C PHE A 35 2.14 15.36 9.36
N ARG A 36 1.15 14.78 10.03
CA ARG A 36 0.51 13.54 9.61
C ARG A 36 -1.00 13.70 9.77
N PRO A 37 -1.78 13.74 8.68
CA PRO A 37 -3.22 13.88 8.77
C PRO A 37 -3.83 12.75 9.60
N LYS A 38 -4.78 13.09 10.47
CA LYS A 38 -5.46 12.11 11.34
C LYS A 38 -6.12 11.00 10.52
N PHE A 39 -6.74 11.34 9.39
CA PHE A 39 -7.38 10.35 8.53
C PHE A 39 -6.39 9.35 7.93
N MET A 40 -5.15 9.77 7.59
CA MET A 40 -4.09 8.83 7.17
C MET A 40 -3.76 7.88 8.31
N ALA A 41 -3.58 8.41 9.53
CA ALA A 41 -3.28 7.59 10.69
C ALA A 41 -4.41 6.59 11.00
N ASP A 42 -5.67 7.01 10.90
CA ASP A 42 -6.83 6.16 11.16
C ASP A 42 -6.94 4.99 10.14
N ILE A 43 -6.58 5.25 8.87
CA ILE A 43 -6.56 4.22 7.82
C ILE A 43 -5.33 3.31 7.93
N LEU A 44 -4.15 3.88 8.16
CA LEU A 44 -2.88 3.16 8.06
C LEU A 44 -2.48 2.46 9.36
N ASN A 45 -2.81 3.00 10.53
CA ASN A 45 -2.40 2.41 11.81
C ASN A 45 -2.92 0.97 12.01
N PRO A 46 -4.17 0.61 11.65
CA PRO A 46 -4.62 -0.79 11.70
C PRO A 46 -3.78 -1.71 10.80
N ILE A 47 -3.41 -1.24 9.61
CA ILE A 47 -2.58 -1.99 8.64
C ILE A 47 -1.15 -2.14 9.20
N TYR A 48 -0.58 -1.05 9.73
CA TYR A 48 0.79 -0.99 10.23
C TYR A 48 0.95 -1.86 11.47
N SER A 49 0.01 -1.77 12.41
CA SER A 49 0.00 -2.61 13.61
C SER A 49 -0.18 -4.09 13.29
N GLY A 50 -0.96 -4.42 12.23
CA GLY A 50 -1.08 -5.78 11.73
C GLY A 50 0.27 -6.37 11.30
N VAL A 51 1.07 -5.62 10.53
CA VAL A 51 2.41 -6.06 10.11
C VAL A 51 3.40 -6.08 11.27
N GLN A 52 3.41 -5.03 12.08
CA GLN A 52 4.30 -4.88 13.24
C GLN A 52 4.12 -5.98 14.29
N LYS A 53 2.91 -6.57 14.37
CA LYS A 53 2.62 -7.70 15.27
C LYS A 53 3.44 -8.95 14.92
N TYR A 54 3.75 -9.16 13.65
CA TYR A 54 4.46 -10.36 13.20
C TYR A 54 5.93 -10.09 12.86
N ILE A 55 6.24 -8.87 12.40
CA ILE A 55 7.58 -8.48 12.00
C ILE A 55 7.96 -7.23 12.78
N PRO A 56 9.02 -7.24 13.60
CA PRO A 56 9.53 -6.02 14.23
C PRO A 56 10.20 -5.15 13.16
N THR A 57 9.45 -4.18 12.63
CA THR A 57 9.87 -3.33 11.50
C THR A 57 10.41 -1.96 11.91
N ARG A 58 10.39 -1.65 13.22
CA ARG A 58 10.85 -0.38 13.79
C ARG A 58 12.26 -0.52 14.36
N PHE A 59 13.20 0.25 13.83
CA PHE A 59 14.59 0.29 14.29
C PHE A 59 14.95 1.73 14.68
N GLY A 60 14.88 2.02 15.98
CA GLY A 60 15.17 3.35 16.51
C GLY A 60 14.20 4.40 15.97
N ALA A 61 14.72 5.40 15.27
CA ALA A 61 13.93 6.46 14.64
C ALA A 61 13.39 6.08 13.24
N PHE A 62 13.81 4.95 12.68
CA PHE A 62 13.41 4.50 11.36
C PHE A 62 12.27 3.49 11.45
N ASP A 63 11.19 3.75 10.71
CA ASP A 63 10.06 2.84 10.57
C ASP A 63 10.04 2.27 9.13
N PHE A 64 10.40 0.98 8.99
CA PHE A 64 10.39 0.28 7.70
C PHE A 64 9.01 -0.36 7.39
N THR A 65 8.01 -0.18 8.28
CA THR A 65 6.65 -0.71 8.07
C THR A 65 6.03 -0.28 6.74
N PRO A 66 6.14 1.01 6.32
CA PRO A 66 5.56 1.44 5.05
C PRO A 66 6.13 0.67 3.85
N ILE A 67 7.44 0.43 3.84
CA ILE A 67 8.13 -0.31 2.77
C ILE A 67 7.64 -1.76 2.71
N ILE A 68 7.56 -2.42 3.88
CA ILE A 68 7.10 -3.81 3.97
C ILE A 68 5.65 -3.93 3.51
N ILE A 69 4.81 -2.94 3.80
CA ILE A 69 3.42 -2.91 3.33
C ILE A 69 3.35 -2.74 1.81
N ILE A 70 4.14 -1.82 1.23
CA ILE A 70 4.21 -1.67 -0.23
C ILE A 70 4.57 -3.01 -0.88
N LEU A 71 5.61 -3.69 -0.37
CA LEU A 71 6.02 -5.00 -0.87
C LEU A 71 4.92 -6.05 -0.73
N LEU A 72 4.24 -6.11 0.42
CA LEU A 72 3.16 -7.06 0.67
C LEU A 72 1.95 -6.81 -0.26
N LEU A 73 1.56 -5.55 -0.45
CA LEU A 73 0.47 -5.17 -1.35
C LEU A 73 0.81 -5.50 -2.81
N ALA A 74 2.03 -5.19 -3.24
CA ALA A 74 2.52 -5.52 -4.58
C ALA A 74 2.54 -7.04 -4.80
N PHE A 75 3.01 -7.80 -3.82
CA PHE A 75 3.02 -9.26 -3.86
C PHE A 75 1.60 -9.85 -3.98
N ILE A 76 0.66 -9.40 -3.14
CA ILE A 76 -0.73 -9.88 -3.18
C ILE A 76 -1.36 -9.58 -4.53
N ARG A 77 -1.20 -8.36 -5.07
CA ARG A 77 -1.72 -8.02 -6.41
C ARG A 77 -1.10 -8.89 -7.50
N GLY A 78 0.22 -9.09 -7.45
CA GLY A 78 0.94 -9.95 -8.39
C GLY A 78 0.40 -11.38 -8.38
N LEU A 79 0.16 -11.94 -7.20
CA LEU A 79 -0.45 -13.27 -7.05
C LEU A 79 -1.85 -13.34 -7.66
N ILE A 80 -2.70 -12.31 -7.45
CA ILE A 80 -4.05 -12.27 -8.02
C ILE A 80 -3.98 -12.24 -9.56
N VAL A 81 -3.13 -11.38 -10.12
CA VAL A 81 -2.95 -11.25 -11.58
C VAL A 81 -2.38 -12.54 -12.18
N MET A 82 -1.42 -13.18 -11.52
CA MET A 82 -0.84 -14.45 -11.95
C MET A 82 -1.86 -15.59 -11.92
N SER A 83 -2.78 -15.58 -10.94
CA SER A 83 -3.77 -16.65 -10.78
C SER A 83 -4.93 -16.56 -11.79
N VAL A 84 -5.19 -15.37 -12.35
CA VAL A 84 -6.32 -15.11 -13.27
C VAL A 84 -5.84 -14.29 -14.47
N PRO A 85 -5.34 -14.92 -15.54
CA PRO A 85 -4.73 -14.24 -16.69
C PRO A 85 -5.67 -13.23 -17.39
N GLU A 86 -6.99 -13.45 -17.34
CA GLU A 86 -7.99 -12.55 -17.94
C GLU A 86 -7.98 -11.16 -17.29
N VAL A 87 -7.60 -11.08 -16.01
CA VAL A 87 -7.43 -9.81 -15.30
C VAL A 87 -6.31 -8.98 -15.93
N GLN A 88 -5.18 -9.61 -16.27
CA GLN A 88 -4.05 -8.93 -16.90
C GLN A 88 -4.42 -8.37 -18.28
N VAL A 89 -5.13 -9.16 -19.09
CA VAL A 89 -5.60 -8.73 -20.42
C VAL A 89 -6.53 -7.52 -20.29
N THR A 90 -7.47 -7.57 -19.35
CA THR A 90 -8.44 -6.49 -19.14
C THR A 90 -7.76 -5.22 -18.63
N LEU A 91 -6.82 -5.32 -17.69
CA LEU A 91 -6.05 -4.17 -17.21
C LEU A 91 -5.26 -3.50 -18.34
N ASN A 92 -4.60 -4.28 -19.19
CA ASN A 92 -3.86 -3.74 -20.33
C ASN A 92 -4.77 -3.05 -21.35
N GLN A 93 -5.98 -3.56 -21.56
CA GLN A 93 -6.96 -2.92 -22.43
C GLN A 93 -7.50 -1.61 -21.84
N LEU A 94 -7.71 -1.53 -20.52
CA LEU A 94 -8.20 -0.32 -19.86
C LEU A 94 -7.14 0.79 -19.78
N LEU A 95 -5.86 0.42 -19.65
CA LEU A 95 -4.76 1.38 -19.48
C LEU A 95 -4.18 1.90 -20.80
N ASN A 96 -4.36 1.18 -21.91
CA ASN A 96 -3.83 1.54 -23.23
C ASN A 96 -4.91 2.03 -24.21
N GLN A 97 -6.07 2.44 -23.70
CA GLN A 97 -7.09 3.21 -24.43
C GLN A 97 -6.87 4.70 -24.20
#